data_AF-A0A5B9QZY2-F1
#
_entry.id   AF-A0A5B9QZY2-F1
#
_cell.length_a   1.000
_cell.length_b   1.000
_cell.length_c   1.000
_cell.angle_alpha   90.00
_cell.angle_beta   90.00
_cell.angle_gamma   90.00
#
_symmetry.space_group_name_H-M   'P 1'
#
loop_
_entity.id
_entity.type
_entity.pdbx_description
1 polymer ?
#
loop_
_entity_poly.entity_id
_entity_poly.type
_entity_poly.pdbx_seq_one_letter_code
_entity_poly.pdbx_strand_id
1 'polypeptide(L)'
;MTSPILNIAAYKFVSLEGLPERREVFRKMCRQHELRGTVMLSPEGINCFLAGDPDQLRRWVEWLRGMEEFADIEIKESYSDHQPFNRMLVKLKKEIIAFGVEDIDPRRRTSPKLSPAELKQWLDEGRDVTLLDVRNDYEIKLGTFESAQPIGVDHFRDFPAAVDALPEDLKEKPMVMFCTGGIRCEKAGPLMQGKGFQNVFQLDGGILKYFETCGEAHYDGDCFVFDDRVALDPQLQPTKAAQCYACQAVLTSEEQQCPEYVVGQSCPYCYATPEQQMRRRIEKRHAMLQQITQPLPGSVPYVNRRPINVPARFDGRSLLDCLAEMHPHVSREHWQASFAAGRIVQAVGRGGEQRVAAPRIVRGGEQFLHVIPDTVEPDVDASIEILFEDEAIVAVNKPAPLPMHPCGRFNRNTLVSILNSLYAPQVLRPAHRLDANTTGIVVLSRTQAFARQLQPQFQTTVVEKVYLVRCQGHPAEDRFVCDAPIGRDVTLAGGRVVDPQGLSARTEFCLRQRLDDGTALLEARPITGRTNQIRVHLWHLGLPVLGDPVYLANQQLGDTQTLTVCQTPMALHAWKLSFVSPLTGETLQLQTPPPSSMGPRPV
;
A
#
# COMPACT_ATOMS: atom_id res chain seq x y z
N MET A 1 26.76 4.97 -38.30
CA MET A 1 25.88 6.09 -37.95
C MET A 1 24.46 5.59 -38.13
N THR A 2 23.68 5.51 -37.06
CA THR A 2 22.25 5.17 -37.14
C THR A 2 21.54 6.30 -37.88
N SER A 3 20.67 5.98 -38.84
CA SER A 3 19.86 6.99 -39.51
C SER A 3 18.99 7.72 -38.48
N PRO A 4 18.86 9.05 -38.57
CA PRO A 4 18.03 9.81 -37.64
C PRO A 4 16.56 9.39 -37.77
N ILE A 5 15.85 9.32 -36.64
CA ILE A 5 14.42 9.03 -36.59
C ILE A 5 13.65 10.34 -36.79
N LEU A 6 12.69 10.33 -37.70
CA LEU A 6 11.77 11.44 -37.89
C LEU A 6 10.60 11.32 -36.92
N ASN A 7 10.28 12.41 -36.24
CA ASN A 7 9.13 12.57 -35.37
C ASN A 7 8.20 13.62 -35.96
N ILE A 8 6.90 13.32 -35.96
CA ILE A 8 5.87 14.28 -36.38
C ILE A 8 4.89 14.55 -35.25
N ALA A 9 4.42 15.79 -35.18
CA ALA A 9 3.23 16.19 -34.44
C ALA A 9 2.25 16.88 -35.41
N ALA A 10 0.99 16.47 -35.38
CA ALA A 10 -0.04 17.06 -36.21
C ALA A 10 -1.42 16.95 -35.56
N TYR A 11 -2.28 17.93 -35.81
CA TYR A 11 -3.67 17.87 -35.43
C TYR A 11 -4.53 18.53 -36.50
N LYS A 12 -5.81 18.14 -36.55
CA LYS A 12 -6.80 18.81 -37.36
C LYS A 12 -8.18 18.65 -36.76
N PHE A 13 -8.89 19.77 -36.61
CA PHE A 13 -10.30 19.78 -36.27
C PHE A 13 -11.13 19.60 -37.55
N VAL A 14 -11.81 18.45 -37.65
CA VAL A 14 -12.66 18.09 -38.79
C VAL A 14 -13.67 17.05 -38.33
N SER A 15 -14.89 17.09 -38.86
CA SER A 15 -15.92 16.11 -38.49
C SER A 15 -15.53 14.73 -39.00
N LEU A 16 -15.44 13.75 -38.10
CA LEU A 16 -15.11 12.37 -38.44
C LEU A 16 -16.22 11.40 -38.02
N GLU A 17 -16.60 10.53 -38.94
CA GLU A 17 -17.56 9.45 -38.75
C GLU A 17 -16.89 8.07 -38.92
N GLY A 18 -17.56 6.99 -38.49
CA GLY A 18 -17.04 5.63 -38.63
C GLY A 18 -15.71 5.41 -37.87
N LEU A 19 -15.59 6.00 -36.67
CA LEU A 19 -14.35 5.98 -35.90
C LEU A 19 -13.81 4.56 -35.60
N PRO A 20 -14.64 3.55 -35.26
CA PRO A 20 -14.16 2.19 -35.05
C PRO A 20 -13.45 1.61 -36.28
N GLU A 21 -14.01 1.79 -37.48
CA GLU A 21 -13.45 1.31 -38.74
C GLU A 21 -12.18 2.09 -39.10
N ARG A 22 -12.22 3.43 -38.97
CA ARG A 22 -11.04 4.28 -39.19
C ARG A 22 -9.88 3.89 -38.27
N ARG A 23 -10.16 3.57 -37.00
CA ARG A 23 -9.12 3.12 -36.06
C ARG A 23 -8.36 1.92 -36.58
N GLU A 24 -9.06 0.92 -37.13
CA GLU A 24 -8.41 -0.29 -37.64
C GLU A 24 -7.61 -0.01 -38.92
N VAL A 25 -8.10 0.87 -39.80
CA VAL A 25 -7.35 1.33 -40.97
C VAL A 25 -6.05 2.05 -40.57
N PHE A 26 -6.14 3.00 -39.65
CA PHE A 26 -4.97 3.74 -39.13
C PHE A 26 -3.97 2.80 -38.44
N ARG A 27 -4.45 1.83 -37.64
CA ARG A 27 -3.58 0.81 -37.02
C ARG A 27 -2.83 0.00 -38.06
N LYS A 28 -3.53 -0.47 -39.10
CA LYS A 28 -2.92 -1.25 -40.18
C LYS A 28 -1.84 -0.45 -40.89
N MET A 29 -2.11 0.81 -41.25
CA MET A 29 -1.15 1.67 -41.94
C MET A 29 0.07 2.00 -41.08
N CYS A 30 -0.13 2.35 -39.80
CA CYS A 30 1.00 2.61 -38.90
C CYS A 30 1.88 1.36 -38.73
N ARG A 31 1.26 0.17 -38.67
CA ARG A 31 1.98 -1.10 -38.57
C ARG A 31 2.75 -1.44 -39.86
N GLN A 32 2.17 -1.16 -41.03
CA GLN A 32 2.82 -1.40 -42.32
C GLN A 32 4.07 -0.54 -42.52
N HIS A 33 4.07 0.68 -41.97
CA HIS A 33 5.19 1.61 -42.01
C HIS A 33 6.10 1.53 -40.76
N GLU A 34 5.90 0.54 -39.89
CA GLU A 34 6.70 0.31 -38.68
C GLU A 34 6.80 1.54 -37.74
N LEU A 35 5.74 2.34 -37.70
CA LEU A 35 5.68 3.55 -36.89
C LEU A 35 5.35 3.23 -35.43
N ARG A 36 5.85 4.07 -34.52
CA ARG A 36 5.44 4.10 -33.11
C ARG A 36 4.92 5.49 -32.75
N GLY A 37 4.10 5.56 -31.72
CA GLY A 37 3.45 6.82 -31.35
C GLY A 37 1.99 6.64 -30.98
N THR A 38 1.26 7.75 -30.98
CA THR A 38 -0.17 7.78 -30.70
C THR A 38 -0.93 8.55 -31.78
N VAL A 39 -1.97 7.93 -32.32
CA VAL A 39 -3.02 8.60 -33.09
C VAL A 39 -4.29 8.62 -32.25
N MET A 40 -4.87 9.80 -32.06
CA MET A 40 -6.14 10.00 -31.39
C MET A 40 -7.18 10.42 -32.43
N LEU A 41 -8.26 9.66 -32.49
CA LEU A 41 -9.43 9.94 -33.33
C LEU A 41 -10.62 10.25 -32.43
N SER A 42 -11.37 11.29 -32.80
CA SER A 42 -12.61 11.67 -32.13
C SER A 42 -13.61 12.23 -33.16
N PRO A 43 -14.88 12.43 -32.80
CA PRO A 43 -15.84 13.04 -33.71
C PRO A 43 -15.45 14.45 -34.18
N GLU A 44 -14.61 15.15 -33.41
CA GLU A 44 -14.13 16.51 -33.73
C GLU A 44 -12.79 16.54 -34.50
N GLY A 45 -12.14 15.40 -34.76
CA GLY A 45 -10.94 15.37 -35.60
C GLY A 45 -9.87 14.36 -35.20
N ILE A 46 -8.62 14.70 -35.56
CA ILE A 46 -7.41 13.90 -35.36
C ILE A 46 -6.33 14.68 -34.60
N ASN A 47 -5.58 13.99 -33.75
CA ASN A 47 -4.33 14.48 -33.17
C ASN A 47 -3.33 13.31 -33.12
N CYS A 48 -2.15 13.48 -33.69
CA CYS A 48 -1.14 12.44 -33.76
C CYS A 48 0.27 12.91 -33.42
N PHE A 49 0.98 12.00 -32.76
CA PHE A 49 2.41 12.06 -32.52
C PHE A 49 2.99 10.73 -33.00
N LEU A 50 3.82 10.75 -34.04
CA LEU A 50 4.35 9.54 -34.66
C LEU A 50 5.86 9.66 -34.86
N ALA A 51 6.56 8.55 -34.72
CA ALA A 51 7.99 8.45 -34.98
C ALA A 51 8.31 7.21 -35.80
N GLY A 52 9.27 7.33 -36.70
CA GLY A 52 9.63 6.26 -37.62
C GLY A 52 10.82 6.59 -38.49
N ASP A 53 11.14 5.64 -39.36
CA ASP A 53 12.05 5.90 -40.48
C ASP A 53 11.50 7.07 -41.33
N PRO A 54 12.34 8.04 -41.75
CA PRO A 54 11.89 9.22 -42.49
C PRO A 54 11.08 8.91 -43.75
N ASP A 55 11.50 7.90 -44.54
CA ASP A 55 10.82 7.57 -45.80
C ASP A 55 9.47 6.90 -45.53
N GLN A 56 9.41 6.02 -44.52
CA GLN A 56 8.16 5.38 -44.12
C GLN A 56 7.15 6.36 -43.53
N LEU A 57 7.62 7.30 -42.71
CA LEU A 57 6.75 8.29 -42.08
C LEU A 57 6.22 9.29 -43.11
N ARG A 58 7.02 9.72 -44.08
CA ARG A 58 6.55 10.57 -45.18
C ARG A 58 5.52 9.88 -46.07
N ARG A 59 5.70 8.59 -46.39
CA ARG A 59 4.67 7.80 -47.10
C ARG A 59 3.36 7.71 -46.31
N TRP A 60 3.45 7.57 -45.00
CA TRP A 60 2.28 7.59 -44.14
C TRP A 60 1.57 8.96 -44.15
N VAL A 61 2.34 10.06 -44.14
CA VAL A 61 1.80 11.42 -44.28
C VAL A 61 1.14 11.65 -45.64
N GLU A 62 1.74 11.17 -46.73
CA GLU A 62 1.16 11.22 -48.08
C GLU A 62 -0.16 10.44 -48.14
N TRP A 63 -0.20 9.25 -47.54
CA TRP A 63 -1.43 8.48 -47.42
C TRP A 63 -2.51 9.22 -46.63
N LEU A 64 -2.14 9.86 -45.51
CA LEU A 64 -3.07 10.66 -44.71
C LEU A 64 -3.64 11.82 -45.54
N ARG A 65 -2.78 12.58 -46.22
CA ARG A 65 -3.17 13.71 -47.10
C ARG A 65 -3.96 13.27 -48.34
N GLY A 66 -3.96 11.98 -48.67
CA GLY A 66 -4.83 11.41 -49.70
C GLY A 66 -6.32 11.37 -49.31
N MET A 67 -6.65 11.56 -48.03
CA MET A 67 -8.04 11.70 -47.58
C MET A 67 -8.47 13.17 -47.66
N GLU A 68 -9.67 13.43 -48.20
CA GLU A 68 -10.20 14.78 -48.38
C GLU A 68 -10.20 15.58 -47.07
N GLU A 69 -10.52 14.93 -45.95
CA GLU A 69 -10.59 15.54 -44.63
C GLU A 69 -9.22 16.01 -44.11
N PHE A 70 -8.11 15.50 -44.64
CA PHE A 70 -6.75 15.75 -44.14
C PHE A 70 -5.77 16.29 -45.20
N ALA A 71 -6.25 16.66 -46.39
CA ALA A 71 -5.38 17.08 -47.51
C ALA A 71 -4.42 18.24 -47.15
N ASP A 72 -4.89 19.20 -46.37
CA ASP A 72 -4.21 20.40 -45.88
C ASP A 72 -3.71 20.26 -44.43
N ILE A 73 -3.60 19.03 -43.88
CA ILE A 73 -3.05 18.87 -42.52
C ILE A 73 -1.59 19.34 -42.46
N GLU A 74 -1.33 20.24 -41.52
CA GLU A 74 0.01 20.73 -41.22
C GLU A 74 0.78 19.71 -40.39
N ILE A 75 2.02 19.43 -40.80
CA ILE A 75 2.90 18.44 -40.15
C ILE A 75 4.10 19.19 -39.59
N LYS A 76 4.38 19.00 -38.30
CA LYS A 76 5.55 19.55 -37.63
C LYS A 76 6.59 18.46 -37.45
N GLU A 77 7.80 18.67 -37.97
CA GLU A 77 8.88 17.69 -37.99
C GLU A 77 9.94 18.01 -36.92
N SER A 78 10.48 16.96 -36.30
CA SER A 78 11.64 17.03 -35.40
C SER A 78 12.42 15.71 -35.46
N TYR A 79 13.68 15.72 -35.03
CA TYR A 79 14.57 14.56 -35.14
C TYR A 79 15.00 14.02 -33.78
N SER A 80 15.29 12.72 -33.73
CA SER A 80 15.86 12.05 -32.56
C SER A 80 16.73 10.86 -32.97
N ASP A 81 17.61 10.43 -32.07
CA ASP A 81 18.51 9.30 -32.32
C ASP A 81 17.80 7.93 -32.20
N HIS A 82 16.61 7.91 -31.59
CA HIS A 82 15.79 6.71 -31.39
C HIS A 82 14.30 7.05 -31.46
N GLN A 83 13.43 6.06 -31.63
CA GLN A 83 11.97 6.26 -31.58
C GLN A 83 11.53 6.51 -30.13
N PRO A 84 10.99 7.70 -29.79
CA PRO A 84 10.66 8.10 -28.41
C PRO A 84 9.30 7.55 -27.94
N PHE A 85 8.87 6.44 -28.53
CA PHE A 85 7.63 5.76 -28.19
C PHE A 85 7.88 4.26 -28.07
N ASN A 86 7.45 3.70 -26.94
CA ASN A 86 7.60 2.28 -26.67
C ASN A 86 6.68 1.39 -27.55
N ARG A 87 5.56 1.92 -28.06
CA ARG A 87 4.57 1.19 -28.86
C ARG A 87 3.72 2.12 -29.72
N MET A 88 3.07 1.56 -30.73
CA MET A 88 2.06 2.25 -31.53
C MET A 88 0.67 2.13 -30.89
N LEU A 89 -0.03 3.24 -30.75
CA LEU A 89 -1.38 3.32 -30.18
C LEU A 89 -2.31 4.09 -31.12
N VAL A 90 -3.46 3.52 -31.45
CA VAL A 90 -4.56 4.27 -32.07
C VAL A 90 -5.74 4.20 -31.14
N LYS A 91 -6.16 5.37 -30.63
CA LYS A 91 -7.14 5.52 -29.54
C LYS A 91 -8.36 6.29 -30.05
N LEU A 92 -9.54 5.85 -29.62
CA LEU A 92 -10.76 6.64 -29.74
C LEU A 92 -10.91 7.50 -28.49
N LYS A 93 -11.25 8.76 -28.69
CA LYS A 93 -11.51 9.73 -27.62
C LYS A 93 -12.81 10.49 -27.91
N LYS A 94 -13.37 11.10 -26.87
CA LYS A 94 -14.49 12.05 -27.03
C LYS A 94 -14.02 13.34 -27.72
N GLU A 95 -12.81 13.77 -27.36
CA GLU A 95 -12.16 14.98 -27.87
C GLU A 95 -10.69 14.65 -28.20
N ILE A 96 -10.12 15.28 -29.23
CA ILE A 96 -8.69 15.16 -29.56
C ILE A 96 -7.79 15.93 -28.61
N ILE A 97 -8.38 16.90 -27.90
CA ILE A 97 -7.82 17.57 -26.73
C ILE A 97 -8.95 17.77 -25.73
N ALA A 98 -8.82 17.15 -24.55
CA ALA A 98 -9.89 17.14 -23.55
C ALA A 98 -10.05 18.53 -22.94
N PHE A 99 -11.19 19.17 -23.20
CA PHE A 99 -11.52 20.50 -22.70
C PHE A 99 -12.76 20.50 -21.81
N GLY A 100 -13.72 19.59 -22.06
CA GLY A 100 -14.87 19.39 -21.18
C GLY A 100 -15.96 20.46 -21.27
N VAL A 101 -15.93 21.31 -22.31
CA VAL A 101 -16.95 22.32 -22.59
C VAL A 101 -17.58 22.02 -23.96
N GLU A 102 -18.88 21.70 -23.98
CA GLU A 102 -19.59 21.25 -25.19
C GLU A 102 -19.83 22.36 -26.22
N ASP A 103 -19.95 23.62 -25.77
CA ASP A 103 -20.30 24.76 -26.63
C ASP A 103 -19.15 25.31 -27.49
N ILE A 104 -17.93 24.78 -27.32
CA ILE A 104 -16.73 25.26 -28.01
C ILE A 104 -16.36 24.32 -29.15
N ASP A 105 -16.58 24.79 -30.39
CA ASP A 105 -16.29 24.04 -31.62
C ASP A 105 -15.26 24.77 -32.50
N PRO A 106 -13.97 24.37 -32.45
CA PRO A 106 -12.91 24.98 -33.25
C PRO A 106 -13.10 24.86 -34.77
N ARG A 107 -13.96 23.95 -35.25
CA ARG A 107 -14.29 23.81 -36.68
C ARG A 107 -15.09 24.99 -37.20
N ARG A 108 -15.84 25.68 -36.32
CA ARG A 108 -16.72 26.79 -36.68
C ARG A 108 -16.06 28.13 -36.45
N ARG A 109 -15.33 28.27 -35.34
CA ARG A 109 -14.73 29.53 -34.93
C ARG A 109 -13.48 29.25 -34.09
N THR A 110 -12.40 29.92 -34.46
CA THR A 110 -11.16 30.00 -33.68
C THR A 110 -10.77 31.47 -33.49
N SER A 111 -9.87 31.74 -32.54
CA SER A 111 -9.35 33.10 -32.34
C SER A 111 -8.36 33.49 -33.43
N PRO A 112 -8.19 34.80 -33.74
CA PRO A 112 -7.17 35.29 -34.65
C PRO A 112 -5.78 34.71 -34.36
N LYS A 113 -5.06 34.35 -35.41
CA LYS A 113 -3.72 33.77 -35.33
C LYS A 113 -2.67 34.86 -35.54
N LEU A 114 -1.59 34.80 -34.75
CA LEU A 114 -0.37 35.59 -34.96
C LEU A 114 0.74 34.64 -35.38
N SER A 115 1.44 34.97 -36.46
CA SER A 115 2.62 34.20 -36.86
C SER A 115 3.75 34.38 -35.84
N PRO A 116 4.70 33.42 -35.74
CA PRO A 116 5.88 33.57 -34.89
C PRO A 116 6.67 34.86 -35.13
N ALA A 117 6.85 35.24 -36.41
CA ALA A 117 7.59 36.44 -36.78
C ALA A 117 6.89 37.73 -36.32
N GLU A 118 5.55 37.80 -36.43
CA GLU A 118 4.77 38.93 -35.93
C GLU A 118 4.83 39.02 -34.40
N LEU A 119 4.70 37.89 -33.70
CA LEU A 119 4.83 37.87 -32.25
C LEU A 119 6.21 38.33 -31.81
N LYS A 120 7.28 37.78 -32.42
CA LYS A 120 8.65 38.22 -32.15
C LYS A 120 8.82 39.72 -32.37
N GLN A 121 8.29 40.26 -33.46
CA GLN A 121 8.33 41.70 -33.73
C GLN A 121 7.62 42.51 -32.63
N TRP A 122 6.45 42.07 -32.17
CA TRP A 122 5.73 42.77 -31.09
C TRP A 122 6.51 42.78 -29.78
N LEU A 123 7.21 41.68 -29.48
CA LEU A 123 8.05 41.56 -28.28
C LEU A 123 9.34 42.39 -28.42
N ASP A 124 10.00 42.37 -29.59
CA ASP A 124 11.18 43.20 -29.88
C ASP A 124 10.86 44.70 -29.76
N GLU A 125 9.65 45.11 -30.16
CA GLU A 125 9.16 46.49 -30.07
C GLU A 125 8.71 46.89 -28.64
N GLY A 126 8.64 45.93 -27.70
CA GLY A 126 8.18 46.18 -26.34
C GLY A 126 6.71 46.59 -26.24
N ARG A 127 5.85 46.06 -27.13
CA ARG A 127 4.41 46.34 -27.09
C ARG A 127 3.78 45.84 -25.79
N ASP A 128 2.78 46.56 -25.28
CA ASP A 128 1.99 46.13 -24.13
C ASP A 128 1.03 44.99 -24.56
N VAL A 129 1.49 43.75 -24.38
CA VAL A 129 0.77 42.53 -24.73
C VAL A 129 0.90 41.51 -23.60
N THR A 130 -0.21 40.88 -23.23
CA THR A 130 -0.22 39.79 -22.25
C THR A 130 0.07 38.47 -22.96
N LEU A 131 1.18 37.83 -22.64
CA LEU A 131 1.44 36.45 -23.03
C LEU A 131 0.79 35.50 -22.01
N LEU A 132 -0.09 34.60 -22.46
CA LEU A 132 -0.75 33.61 -21.58
C LEU A 132 -0.32 32.19 -21.97
N ASP A 133 0.41 31.53 -21.08
CA ASP A 133 0.78 30.12 -21.25
C ASP A 133 -0.40 29.23 -20.83
N VAL A 134 -1.03 28.55 -21.79
CA VAL A 134 -2.18 27.67 -21.54
C VAL A 134 -1.76 26.22 -21.32
N ARG A 135 -0.47 25.98 -21.10
CA ARG A 135 0.06 24.66 -20.77
C ARG A 135 -0.17 24.32 -19.30
N ASN A 136 0.08 23.05 -18.95
CA ASN A 136 0.03 22.63 -17.56
C ASN A 136 1.31 23.05 -16.84
N ASP A 137 1.26 23.20 -15.52
CA ASP A 137 2.36 23.74 -14.71
C ASP A 137 3.68 22.96 -14.87
N TYR A 138 3.61 21.63 -15.02
CA TYR A 138 4.80 20.80 -15.25
C TYR A 138 5.50 21.07 -16.58
N GLU A 139 4.79 21.61 -17.58
CA GLU A 139 5.35 21.98 -18.89
C GLU A 139 6.04 23.35 -18.82
N ILE A 140 5.44 24.28 -18.06
CA ILE A 140 5.93 25.65 -17.87
C ILE A 140 7.24 25.63 -17.07
N LYS A 141 7.35 24.71 -16.11
CA LYS A 141 8.56 24.50 -15.30
C LYS A 141 9.83 24.31 -16.13
N LEU A 142 9.74 23.71 -17.32
CA LEU A 142 10.90 23.50 -18.19
C LEU A 142 11.32 24.74 -18.97
N GLY A 143 10.36 25.62 -19.26
CA GLY A 143 10.61 26.82 -20.03
C GLY A 143 9.33 27.47 -20.51
N THR A 144 9.34 28.79 -20.70
CA THR A 144 8.21 29.59 -21.21
C THR A 144 8.72 30.92 -21.79
N PHE A 145 7.84 31.70 -22.42
CA PHE A 145 8.20 33.04 -22.89
C PHE A 145 8.48 33.99 -21.72
N GLU A 146 9.45 34.88 -21.90
CA GLU A 146 9.75 35.96 -20.96
C GLU A 146 8.49 36.76 -20.62
N SER A 147 8.24 36.98 -19.34
CA SER A 147 7.05 37.67 -18.82
C SER A 147 5.69 37.02 -19.15
N ALA A 148 5.66 35.76 -19.60
CA ALA A 148 4.41 35.04 -19.78
C ALA A 148 3.71 34.75 -18.45
N GLN A 149 2.41 34.99 -18.42
CA GLN A 149 1.55 34.64 -17.30
C GLN A 149 1.15 33.16 -17.43
N PRO A 150 1.46 32.30 -16.44
CA PRO A 150 0.92 30.95 -16.40
C PRO A 150 -0.55 30.99 -16.02
N ILE A 151 -1.38 30.14 -16.64
CA ILE A 151 -2.79 29.99 -16.24
C ILE A 151 -2.96 29.27 -14.89
N GLY A 152 -1.96 28.48 -14.46
CA GLY A 152 -1.93 27.82 -13.14
C GLY A 152 -2.82 26.58 -13.06
N VAL A 153 -2.62 25.60 -13.93
CA VAL A 153 -3.43 24.36 -13.98
C VAL A 153 -2.57 23.11 -14.12
N ASP A 154 -2.97 22.04 -13.43
CA ASP A 154 -2.36 20.71 -13.62
C ASP A 154 -2.89 20.00 -14.88
N HIS A 155 -4.14 20.30 -15.26
CA HIS A 155 -4.80 19.72 -16.42
C HIS A 155 -5.57 20.78 -17.22
N PHE A 156 -5.41 20.74 -18.55
CA PHE A 156 -6.09 21.67 -19.46
C PHE A 156 -7.62 21.70 -19.36
N ARG A 157 -8.27 20.64 -18.86
CA ARG A 157 -9.72 20.64 -18.59
C ARG A 157 -10.14 21.61 -17.49
N ASP A 158 -9.20 22.02 -16.65
CA ASP A 158 -9.42 22.96 -15.55
C ASP A 158 -9.23 24.41 -16.01
N PHE A 159 -8.76 24.61 -17.24
CA PHE A 159 -8.62 25.92 -17.88
C PHE A 159 -9.89 26.78 -17.78
N PRO A 160 -11.12 26.26 -18.01
CA PRO A 160 -12.31 27.09 -17.93
C PRO A 160 -12.55 27.73 -16.56
N ALA A 161 -12.22 27.02 -15.48
CA ALA A 161 -12.31 27.53 -14.12
C ALA A 161 -11.17 28.51 -13.80
N ALA A 162 -9.96 28.24 -14.32
CA ALA A 162 -8.82 29.13 -14.11
C ALA A 162 -9.00 30.49 -14.80
N VAL A 163 -9.67 30.54 -15.95
CA VAL A 163 -10.00 31.82 -16.62
C VAL A 163 -10.89 32.70 -15.77
N ASP A 164 -11.81 32.13 -14.98
CA ASP A 164 -12.68 32.90 -14.09
C ASP A 164 -11.93 33.61 -12.96
N ALA A 165 -10.69 33.17 -12.67
CA ALA A 165 -9.81 33.80 -11.70
C ALA A 165 -8.89 34.88 -12.31
N LEU A 166 -8.90 35.08 -13.63
CA LEU A 166 -8.07 36.10 -14.27
C LEU A 166 -8.58 37.52 -13.93
N PRO A 167 -7.67 38.48 -13.70
CA PRO A 167 -8.05 39.87 -13.45
C PRO A 167 -8.90 40.47 -14.58
N GLU A 168 -9.95 41.21 -14.21
CA GLU A 168 -10.89 41.83 -15.16
C GLU A 168 -10.22 42.86 -16.08
N ASP A 169 -9.15 43.52 -15.64
CA ASP A 169 -8.40 44.49 -16.46
C ASP A 169 -7.69 43.84 -17.66
N LEU A 170 -7.48 42.52 -17.64
CA LEU A 170 -6.93 41.79 -18.79
C LEU A 170 -7.93 41.65 -19.95
N LYS A 171 -9.22 41.90 -19.75
CA LYS A 171 -10.24 41.73 -20.81
C LYS A 171 -10.09 42.70 -21.97
N GLU A 172 -9.55 43.88 -21.72
CA GLU A 172 -9.33 44.90 -22.76
C GLU A 172 -7.91 44.85 -23.36
N LYS A 173 -6.94 44.27 -22.63
CA LYS A 173 -5.56 44.17 -23.10
C LYS A 173 -5.40 43.18 -24.26
N PRO A 174 -4.52 43.46 -25.23
CA PRO A 174 -4.10 42.47 -26.21
C PRO A 174 -3.49 41.25 -25.51
N MET A 175 -3.97 40.07 -25.85
CA MET A 175 -3.51 38.81 -25.26
C MET A 175 -3.11 37.83 -26.33
N VAL A 176 -1.94 37.20 -26.20
CA VAL A 176 -1.47 36.13 -27.08
C VAL A 176 -1.32 34.86 -26.26
N MET A 177 -2.17 33.86 -26.56
CA MET A 177 -2.08 32.56 -25.94
C MET A 177 -1.17 31.64 -26.75
N PHE A 178 -0.46 30.75 -26.05
CA PHE A 178 0.39 29.76 -26.69
C PHE A 178 0.39 28.44 -25.91
N CYS A 179 0.71 27.37 -26.63
CA CYS A 179 1.03 26.07 -26.07
C CYS A 179 2.06 25.38 -26.96
N THR A 180 2.47 24.14 -26.64
CA THR A 180 3.51 23.40 -27.38
C THR A 180 3.27 23.40 -28.89
N GLY A 181 2.07 23.01 -29.32
CA GLY A 181 1.74 22.80 -30.73
C GLY A 181 0.50 23.51 -31.23
N GLY A 182 -0.09 24.45 -30.49
CA GLY A 182 -1.26 25.25 -30.90
C GLY A 182 -2.64 24.65 -30.58
N ILE A 183 -2.79 23.33 -30.54
CA ILE A 183 -4.11 22.66 -30.42
C ILE A 183 -4.98 23.12 -29.22
N ARG A 184 -4.38 23.48 -28.08
CA ARG A 184 -5.12 23.97 -26.90
C ARG A 184 -5.70 25.36 -27.13
N CYS A 185 -4.94 26.22 -27.80
CA CYS A 185 -5.32 27.60 -28.08
C CYS A 185 -6.56 27.68 -28.99
N GLU A 186 -6.74 26.68 -29.85
CA GLU A 186 -7.93 26.55 -30.72
C GLU A 186 -9.24 26.42 -29.92
N LYS A 187 -9.20 25.87 -28.70
CA LYS A 187 -10.35 25.81 -27.77
C LYS A 187 -10.33 26.93 -26.73
N ALA A 188 -9.15 27.27 -26.21
CA ALA A 188 -9.00 28.30 -25.19
C ALA A 188 -9.48 29.67 -25.69
N GLY A 189 -9.16 30.05 -26.93
CA GLY A 189 -9.48 31.37 -27.46
C GLY A 189 -10.97 31.67 -27.59
N PRO A 190 -11.77 30.80 -28.22
CA PRO A 190 -13.22 30.97 -28.24
C PRO A 190 -13.85 31.04 -26.84
N LEU A 191 -13.33 30.30 -25.87
CA LEU A 191 -13.79 30.37 -24.48
C LEU A 191 -13.47 31.75 -23.86
N MET A 192 -12.24 32.24 -24.01
CA MET A 192 -11.82 33.55 -23.54
C MET A 192 -12.70 34.65 -24.14
N GLN A 193 -12.95 34.61 -25.45
CA GLN A 193 -13.83 35.55 -26.12
C GLN A 193 -15.27 35.48 -25.57
N GLY A 194 -15.77 34.27 -25.30
CA GLY A 194 -17.08 34.06 -24.66
C GLY A 194 -17.17 34.63 -23.24
N LYS A 195 -16.05 34.71 -22.52
CA LYS A 195 -15.94 35.32 -21.18
C LYS A 195 -15.65 36.83 -21.20
N GLY A 196 -15.66 37.46 -22.38
CA GLY A 196 -15.60 38.92 -22.55
C GLY A 196 -14.21 39.50 -22.84
N PHE A 197 -13.20 38.67 -23.12
CA PHE A 197 -11.89 39.14 -23.57
C PHE A 197 -11.97 39.58 -25.04
N GLN A 198 -11.59 40.83 -25.33
CA GLN A 198 -11.82 41.45 -26.65
C GLN A 198 -10.71 41.13 -27.65
N ASN A 199 -9.44 41.23 -27.23
CA ASN A 199 -8.27 41.19 -28.10
C ASN A 199 -7.46 39.90 -27.91
N VAL A 200 -8.11 38.75 -28.14
CA VAL A 200 -7.51 37.43 -27.94
C VAL A 200 -6.91 36.90 -29.24
N PHE A 201 -5.60 36.67 -29.24
CA PHE A 201 -4.83 36.04 -30.30
C PHE A 201 -4.24 34.71 -29.83
N GLN A 202 -3.87 33.85 -30.78
CA GLN A 202 -3.12 32.64 -30.52
C GLN A 202 -1.86 32.58 -31.39
N LEU A 203 -0.77 32.07 -30.83
CA LEU A 203 0.46 31.82 -31.58
C LEU A 203 0.26 30.67 -32.58
N ASP A 204 0.35 30.99 -33.87
CA ASP A 204 0.18 30.01 -34.93
C ASP A 204 1.30 28.97 -34.91
N GLY A 205 0.91 27.70 -34.95
CA GLY A 205 1.85 26.59 -34.82
C GLY A 205 2.41 26.35 -33.40
N GLY A 206 2.19 27.24 -32.44
CA GLY A 206 2.67 27.12 -31.05
C GLY A 206 4.19 27.28 -30.89
N ILE A 207 4.71 26.90 -29.71
CA ILE A 207 6.14 27.08 -29.35
C ILE A 207 7.07 26.37 -30.35
N LEU A 208 6.72 25.15 -30.80
CA LEU A 208 7.57 24.41 -31.74
C LEU A 208 7.75 25.15 -33.08
N LYS A 209 6.70 25.81 -33.58
CA LYS A 209 6.79 26.62 -34.81
C LYS A 209 7.54 27.92 -34.58
N TYR A 210 7.43 28.47 -33.37
CA TYR A 210 8.23 29.62 -32.96
C TYR A 210 9.72 29.29 -32.94
N PHE A 211 10.14 28.18 -32.35
CA PHE A 211 11.53 27.73 -32.38
C PHE A 211 12.06 27.54 -33.82
N GLU A 212 11.28 26.91 -34.69
CA GLU A 212 11.63 26.73 -36.10
C GLU A 212 11.89 28.06 -36.83
N THR A 213 11.11 29.10 -36.52
CA THR A 213 11.11 30.38 -37.26
C THR A 213 11.99 31.45 -36.62
N CYS A 214 12.06 31.45 -35.28
CA CYS A 214 12.58 32.55 -34.47
C CYS A 214 13.68 32.10 -33.49
N GLY A 215 13.94 30.81 -33.33
CA GLY A 215 14.89 30.28 -32.35
C GLY A 215 14.47 30.58 -30.92
N GLU A 216 15.43 30.99 -30.09
CA GLU A 216 15.27 31.21 -28.63
C GLU A 216 14.75 32.60 -28.24
N ALA A 217 14.48 33.48 -29.20
CA ALA A 217 14.15 34.88 -28.89
C ALA A 217 12.96 35.00 -27.92
N HIS A 218 13.13 35.74 -26.82
CA HIS A 218 12.13 35.94 -25.76
C HIS A 218 11.63 34.66 -25.07
N TYR A 219 12.31 33.51 -25.23
CA TYR A 219 11.94 32.25 -24.61
C TYR A 219 13.06 31.76 -23.70
N ASP A 220 12.72 31.42 -22.46
CA ASP A 220 13.67 30.88 -21.49
C ASP A 220 13.39 29.38 -21.26
N GLY A 221 14.42 28.54 -21.39
CA GLY A 221 14.37 27.11 -21.14
C GLY A 221 13.93 26.23 -22.32
N ASP A 222 13.39 25.05 -22.00
CA ASP A 222 13.04 23.99 -22.93
C ASP A 222 11.52 23.83 -23.11
N CYS A 223 11.09 23.36 -24.28
CA CYS A 223 9.68 23.08 -24.56
C CYS A 223 9.32 21.61 -24.27
N PHE A 224 8.46 21.36 -23.29
CA PHE A 224 7.93 20.02 -22.99
C PHE A 224 7.23 19.38 -24.20
N VAL A 225 7.52 18.09 -24.44
CA VAL A 225 6.87 17.24 -25.45
C VAL A 225 6.33 15.94 -24.86
N PHE A 226 5.27 15.42 -25.46
CA PHE A 226 4.46 14.32 -24.92
C PHE A 226 4.99 12.93 -25.32
N ASP A 227 6.30 12.73 -25.21
CA ASP A 227 6.99 11.48 -25.57
C ASP A 227 8.30 11.30 -24.78
N ASP A 228 9.02 10.21 -25.01
CA ASP A 228 10.21 9.84 -24.21
C ASP A 228 11.36 10.87 -24.31
N ARG A 229 11.29 11.86 -25.21
CA ARG A 229 12.25 12.98 -25.26
C ARG A 229 12.06 13.95 -24.10
N VAL A 230 10.87 14.00 -23.51
CA VAL A 230 10.45 14.91 -22.42
C VAL A 230 10.46 16.39 -22.79
N ALA A 231 11.52 16.92 -23.40
CA ALA A 231 11.64 18.31 -23.79
C ALA A 231 12.53 18.49 -25.04
N LEU A 232 12.30 19.60 -25.76
CA LEU A 232 13.11 20.06 -26.88
C LEU A 232 13.68 21.45 -26.61
N ASP A 233 14.93 21.68 -27.01
CA ASP A 233 15.56 23.01 -26.97
C ASP A 233 15.05 23.92 -28.10
N PRO A 234 15.43 25.22 -28.12
CA PRO A 234 15.06 26.13 -29.21
C PRO A 234 15.59 25.75 -30.60
N GLN A 235 16.48 24.76 -30.71
CA GLN A 235 16.96 24.17 -31.97
C GLN A 235 16.24 22.86 -32.31
N LEU A 236 15.14 22.56 -31.62
CA LEU A 236 14.30 21.37 -31.78
C LEU A 236 15.05 20.05 -31.54
N GLN A 237 16.12 20.08 -30.74
CA GLN A 237 16.86 18.89 -30.32
C GLN A 237 16.39 18.40 -28.94
N PRO A 238 16.36 17.07 -28.71
CA PRO A 238 16.03 16.51 -27.40
C PRO A 238 16.99 16.99 -26.29
N THR A 239 16.45 17.41 -25.15
CA THR A 239 17.27 17.83 -24.00
C THR A 239 17.48 16.68 -23.02
N LYS A 240 18.19 16.95 -21.91
CA LYS A 240 18.41 15.97 -20.84
C LYS A 240 17.29 15.96 -19.81
N ALA A 241 16.19 16.70 -20.02
CA ALA A 241 15.03 16.63 -19.14
C ALA A 241 14.55 15.17 -19.01
N ALA A 242 14.14 14.77 -17.81
CA ALA A 242 13.68 13.42 -17.54
C ALA A 242 12.32 13.44 -16.85
N GLN A 243 11.56 12.36 -16.97
CA GLN A 243 10.34 12.17 -16.20
C GLN A 243 10.55 11.10 -15.13
N CYS A 244 10.22 11.43 -13.88
CA CYS A 244 10.29 10.47 -12.79
C CYS A 244 9.30 9.32 -13.02
N TYR A 245 9.78 8.08 -13.10
CA TYR A 245 8.89 6.93 -13.30
C TYR A 245 7.89 6.74 -12.15
N ALA A 246 8.29 7.07 -10.92
CA ALA A 246 7.49 6.83 -9.72
C ALA A 246 6.33 7.83 -9.55
N CYS A 247 6.55 9.12 -9.82
CA CYS A 247 5.55 10.17 -9.61
C CYS A 247 5.20 10.98 -10.85
N GLN A 248 5.81 10.70 -12.00
CA GLN A 248 5.60 11.40 -13.28
C GLN A 248 6.03 12.88 -13.28
N ALA A 249 6.68 13.36 -12.20
CA ALA A 249 7.25 14.71 -12.16
C ALA A 249 8.33 14.88 -13.24
N VAL A 250 8.29 16.03 -13.92
CA VAL A 250 9.31 16.44 -14.87
C VAL A 250 10.51 16.99 -14.10
N LEU A 251 11.70 16.51 -14.45
CA LEU A 251 12.96 16.75 -13.77
C LEU A 251 13.93 17.49 -14.68
N THR A 252 14.47 18.61 -14.20
CA THR A 252 15.57 19.30 -14.87
C THR A 252 16.87 18.51 -14.75
N SER A 253 17.92 18.93 -15.45
CA SER A 253 19.24 18.29 -15.37
C SER A 253 19.84 18.41 -13.96
N GLU A 254 19.57 19.52 -13.25
CA GLU A 254 20.04 19.77 -11.89
C GLU A 254 19.31 18.87 -10.89
N GLU A 255 18.00 18.72 -11.02
CA GLU A 255 17.18 17.88 -10.13
C GLU A 255 17.53 16.39 -10.25
N GLN A 256 18.04 15.98 -11.41
CA GLN A 256 18.57 14.63 -11.62
C GLN A 256 19.91 14.39 -10.92
N GLN A 257 20.61 15.44 -10.48
CA GLN A 257 21.86 15.31 -9.71
C GLN A 257 21.61 15.18 -8.20
N CYS A 258 20.38 15.37 -7.74
CA CYS A 258 20.03 15.22 -6.33
C CYS A 258 20.19 13.76 -5.87
N PRO A 259 20.73 13.50 -4.65
CA PRO A 259 20.84 12.15 -4.08
C PRO A 259 19.52 11.37 -4.00
N GLU A 260 18.40 12.08 -3.90
CA GLU A 260 17.05 11.54 -3.85
C GLU A 260 16.55 11.04 -5.21
N TYR A 261 17.25 11.38 -6.30
CA TYR A 261 16.95 10.86 -7.63
C TYR A 261 17.62 9.50 -7.84
N VAL A 262 16.78 8.47 -7.82
CA VAL A 262 17.19 7.10 -8.17
C VAL A 262 16.31 6.68 -9.32
N VAL A 263 16.92 6.49 -10.49
CA VAL A 263 16.22 6.15 -11.73
C VAL A 263 15.27 4.96 -11.50
N GLY A 264 14.00 5.17 -11.85
CA GLY A 264 12.93 4.16 -11.68
C GLY A 264 12.35 4.04 -10.27
N GLN A 265 12.94 4.67 -9.24
CA GLN A 265 12.54 4.52 -7.84
C GLN A 265 12.02 5.82 -7.21
N SER A 266 12.76 6.91 -7.32
CA SER A 266 12.42 8.18 -6.67
C SER A 266 13.01 9.39 -7.37
N CYS A 267 12.49 10.56 -7.04
CA CYS A 267 13.06 11.87 -7.34
C CYS A 267 12.90 12.78 -6.11
N PRO A 268 13.46 14.00 -6.12
CA PRO A 268 13.35 14.94 -4.99
C PRO A 268 11.91 15.22 -4.53
N TYR A 269 10.95 15.10 -5.44
CA TYR A 269 9.53 15.34 -5.16
C TYR A 269 8.80 14.19 -4.50
N CYS A 270 9.23 12.94 -4.75
CA CYS A 270 8.52 11.76 -4.26
C CYS A 270 9.36 10.87 -3.34
N TYR A 271 10.62 11.21 -3.14
CA TYR A 271 11.49 10.55 -2.18
C TYR A 271 10.84 10.56 -0.80
N ALA A 272 10.97 9.43 -0.11
CA ALA A 272 10.52 9.27 1.25
C ALA A 272 11.59 8.49 2.00
N THR A 273 11.91 8.93 3.21
CA THR A 273 12.87 8.24 4.08
C THR A 273 12.37 6.82 4.41
N PRO A 274 13.25 5.87 4.79
CA PRO A 274 12.83 4.52 5.19
C PRO A 274 11.73 4.52 6.27
N GLU A 275 11.79 5.47 7.21
CA GLU A 275 10.78 5.66 8.25
C GLU A 275 9.42 6.10 7.68
N GLN A 276 9.42 7.09 6.77
CA GLN A 276 8.20 7.53 6.10
C GLN A 276 7.59 6.42 5.24
N GLN A 277 8.43 5.64 4.54
CA GLN A 277 7.98 4.49 3.78
C GLN A 277 7.37 3.41 4.68
N MET A 278 8.01 3.10 5.82
CA MET A 278 7.47 2.18 6.82
C MET A 278 6.11 2.66 7.33
N ARG A 279 6.00 3.93 7.71
CA ARG A 279 4.74 4.51 8.19
C ARG A 279 3.61 4.39 7.15
N ARG A 280 3.89 4.72 5.88
CA ARG A 280 2.94 4.53 4.77
C ARG A 280 2.54 3.06 4.57
N ARG A 281 3.47 2.10 4.77
CA ARG A 281 3.14 0.66 4.73
C ARG A 281 2.21 0.28 5.88
N ILE A 282 2.54 0.71 7.11
CA ILE A 282 1.75 0.44 8.31
C ILE A 282 0.32 0.99 8.17
N GLU A 283 0.16 2.23 7.70
CA GLU A 283 -1.16 2.83 7.45
C GLU A 283 -2.01 2.00 6.48
N LYS A 284 -1.41 1.58 5.35
CA LYS A 284 -2.07 0.66 4.40
C LYS A 284 -2.43 -0.67 5.04
N ARG A 285 -1.55 -1.22 5.89
CA ARG A 285 -1.79 -2.49 6.59
C ARG A 285 -2.93 -2.37 7.61
N HIS A 286 -3.02 -1.26 8.34
CA HIS A 286 -4.14 -1.02 9.27
C HIS A 286 -5.47 -0.93 8.52
N ALA A 287 -5.52 -0.24 7.37
CA ALA A 287 -6.72 -0.19 6.54
C ALA A 287 -7.15 -1.58 6.06
N MET A 288 -6.20 -2.42 5.61
CA MET A 288 -6.48 -3.81 5.21
C MET A 288 -6.89 -4.68 6.40
N LEU A 289 -6.27 -4.48 7.56
CA LEU A 289 -6.59 -5.23 8.77
C LEU A 289 -8.06 -4.99 9.18
N GLN A 290 -8.52 -3.73 9.16
CA GLN A 290 -9.92 -3.40 9.44
C GLN A 290 -10.87 -4.18 8.53
N GLN A 291 -10.59 -4.23 7.22
CA GLN A 291 -11.39 -4.99 6.25
C GLN A 291 -11.42 -6.51 6.53
N ILE A 292 -10.31 -7.09 6.99
CA ILE A 292 -10.22 -8.53 7.28
C ILE A 292 -10.90 -8.89 8.61
N THR A 293 -10.95 -7.95 9.56
CA THR A 293 -11.48 -8.18 10.91
C THR A 293 -12.93 -7.74 11.10
N GLN A 294 -13.59 -7.20 10.07
CA GLN A 294 -14.99 -6.76 10.12
C GLN A 294 -15.83 -7.39 9.00
N PRO A 295 -16.63 -8.45 9.29
CA PRO A 295 -16.71 -9.16 10.58
C PRO A 295 -15.44 -9.98 10.86
N LEU A 296 -15.28 -10.45 12.10
CA LEU A 296 -14.15 -11.30 12.47
C LEU A 296 -14.14 -12.59 11.62
N PRO A 297 -12.96 -13.07 11.17
CA PRO A 297 -12.88 -14.24 10.28
C PRO A 297 -13.53 -15.52 10.83
N GLY A 298 -13.56 -15.68 12.15
CA GLY A 298 -14.18 -16.80 12.85
C GLY A 298 -15.60 -16.52 13.34
N SER A 299 -16.11 -15.28 13.29
CA SER A 299 -17.49 -14.97 13.72
C SER A 299 -18.53 -15.28 12.63
N VAL A 300 -18.08 -15.57 11.40
CA VAL A 300 -18.91 -16.05 10.30
C VAL A 300 -18.85 -17.58 10.24
N PRO A 301 -19.99 -18.31 10.15
CA PRO A 301 -19.99 -19.76 10.07
C PRO A 301 -19.09 -20.30 8.97
N TYR A 302 -18.26 -21.29 9.30
CA TYR A 302 -17.37 -21.93 8.33
C TYR A 302 -17.13 -23.41 8.64
N VAL A 303 -16.65 -24.15 7.64
CA VAL A 303 -16.24 -25.55 7.82
C VAL A 303 -14.83 -25.58 8.39
N ASN A 304 -14.71 -25.91 9.68
CA ASN A 304 -13.42 -26.06 10.35
C ASN A 304 -12.85 -27.46 10.09
N ARG A 305 -11.59 -27.53 9.64
CA ARG A 305 -10.87 -28.77 9.37
C ARG A 305 -9.71 -28.88 10.34
N ARG A 306 -9.83 -29.76 11.33
CA ARG A 306 -8.80 -29.97 12.35
C ARG A 306 -7.96 -31.19 12.01
N PRO A 307 -6.62 -31.06 11.88
CA PRO A 307 -5.77 -32.21 11.65
C PRO A 307 -5.72 -33.12 12.87
N ILE A 308 -5.84 -34.41 12.63
CA ILE A 308 -5.62 -35.49 13.58
C ILE A 308 -4.36 -36.22 13.12
N ASN A 309 -3.26 -36.06 13.86
CA ASN A 309 -2.02 -36.79 13.60
C ASN A 309 -1.97 -37.98 14.55
N VAL A 310 -1.86 -39.20 14.02
CA VAL A 310 -1.84 -40.44 14.82
C VAL A 310 -0.46 -40.62 15.45
N PRO A 311 -0.34 -40.58 16.79
CA PRO A 311 0.93 -40.86 17.46
C PRO A 311 1.36 -42.33 17.30
N ALA A 312 2.67 -42.59 17.29
CA ALA A 312 3.22 -43.94 17.12
C ALA A 312 2.70 -44.98 18.15
N ARG A 313 2.36 -44.54 19.37
CA ARG A 313 1.81 -45.41 20.43
C ARG A 313 0.42 -46.00 20.11
N PHE A 314 -0.26 -45.49 19.09
CA PHE A 314 -1.57 -45.97 18.66
C PHE A 314 -1.51 -46.84 17.40
N ASP A 315 -0.31 -47.19 16.93
CA ASP A 315 -0.14 -48.08 15.79
C ASP A 315 -0.89 -49.41 15.98
N GLY A 316 -1.62 -49.85 14.96
CA GLY A 316 -2.40 -51.09 15.00
C GLY A 316 -3.71 -51.01 15.79
N ARG A 317 -4.07 -49.83 16.33
CA ARG A 317 -5.36 -49.62 17.04
C ARG A 317 -6.44 -49.07 16.14
N SER A 318 -7.70 -49.13 16.57
CA SER A 318 -8.79 -48.47 15.85
C SER A 318 -8.69 -46.94 15.98
N LEU A 319 -9.09 -46.20 14.94
CA LEU A 319 -9.08 -44.73 14.98
C LEU A 319 -10.01 -44.20 16.08
N LEU A 320 -11.14 -44.87 16.32
CA LEU A 320 -12.05 -44.52 17.42
C LEU A 320 -11.37 -44.61 18.78
N ASP A 321 -10.65 -45.71 19.04
CA ASP A 321 -9.90 -45.89 20.28
C ASP A 321 -8.79 -44.85 20.44
N CYS A 322 -8.05 -44.58 19.34
CA CYS A 322 -7.03 -43.54 19.29
C CYS A 322 -7.61 -42.18 19.69
N LEU A 323 -8.76 -41.80 19.13
CA LEU A 323 -9.41 -40.52 19.41
C LEU A 323 -9.94 -40.43 20.86
N ALA A 324 -10.56 -41.49 21.37
CA ALA A 324 -11.09 -41.52 22.74
C ALA A 324 -9.99 -41.38 23.79
N GLU A 325 -8.81 -41.96 23.56
CA GLU A 325 -7.67 -41.86 24.48
C GLU A 325 -6.86 -40.57 24.31
N MET A 326 -6.75 -40.04 23.08
CA MET A 326 -6.12 -38.74 22.84
C MET A 326 -6.93 -37.58 23.42
N HIS A 327 -8.26 -37.71 23.47
CA HIS A 327 -9.18 -36.68 23.94
C HIS A 327 -10.10 -37.22 25.04
N PRO A 328 -9.58 -37.50 26.25
CA PRO A 328 -10.34 -38.14 27.33
C PRO A 328 -11.52 -37.30 27.85
N HIS A 329 -11.54 -36.00 27.54
CA HIS A 329 -12.63 -35.08 27.86
C HIS A 329 -13.79 -35.14 26.83
N VAL A 330 -13.63 -35.87 25.73
CA VAL A 330 -14.67 -36.09 24.71
C VAL A 330 -15.12 -37.54 24.79
N SER A 331 -16.42 -37.77 24.98
CA SER A 331 -16.94 -39.14 25.16
C SER A 331 -16.76 -40.00 23.91
N ARG A 332 -16.68 -41.31 24.09
CA ARG A 332 -16.57 -42.27 22.99
C ARG A 332 -17.79 -42.21 22.07
N GLU A 333 -18.98 -41.98 22.64
CA GLU A 333 -20.24 -41.83 21.92
C GLU A 333 -20.21 -40.60 21.00
N HIS A 334 -19.60 -39.50 21.44
CA HIS A 334 -19.44 -38.31 20.62
C HIS A 334 -18.56 -38.57 19.39
N TRP A 335 -17.47 -39.34 19.55
CA TRP A 335 -16.64 -39.74 18.42
C TRP A 335 -17.37 -40.68 17.47
N GLN A 336 -18.13 -41.65 17.98
CA GLN A 336 -18.97 -42.53 17.16
C GLN A 336 -19.99 -41.74 16.35
N ALA A 337 -20.66 -40.76 16.95
CA ALA A 337 -21.58 -39.87 16.25
C ALA A 337 -20.87 -39.06 15.14
N SER A 338 -19.64 -38.61 15.39
CA SER A 338 -18.82 -37.90 14.39
C SER A 338 -18.45 -38.80 13.20
N PHE A 339 -18.12 -40.07 13.44
CA PHE A 339 -17.93 -41.06 12.37
C PHE A 339 -19.21 -41.32 11.58
N ALA A 340 -20.34 -41.52 12.26
CA ALA A 340 -21.64 -41.76 11.63
C ALA A 340 -22.08 -40.57 10.75
N ALA A 341 -21.80 -39.35 11.18
CA ALA A 341 -22.03 -38.12 10.42
C ALA A 341 -21.01 -37.87 9.30
N GLY A 342 -20.02 -38.75 9.10
CA GLY A 342 -18.99 -38.60 8.07
C GLY A 342 -18.03 -37.44 8.31
N ARG A 343 -17.83 -37.03 9.57
CA ARG A 343 -16.98 -35.88 9.96
C ARG A 343 -15.50 -36.23 10.08
N ILE A 344 -15.14 -37.51 10.03
CA ILE A 344 -13.74 -37.95 10.02
C ILE A 344 -13.40 -38.37 8.60
N VAL A 345 -12.42 -37.68 8.00
CA VAL A 345 -12.02 -37.89 6.61
C VAL A 345 -10.51 -38.06 6.49
N GLN A 346 -10.08 -38.71 5.41
CA GLN A 346 -8.68 -38.82 5.00
C GLN A 346 -8.51 -38.09 3.67
N ALA A 347 -7.43 -37.32 3.53
CA ALA A 347 -7.10 -36.67 2.26
C ALA A 347 -6.68 -37.73 1.22
N VAL A 348 -7.24 -37.65 0.01
CA VAL A 348 -6.98 -38.57 -1.11
C VAL A 348 -6.73 -37.79 -2.40
N GLY A 349 -5.58 -38.03 -3.06
CA GLY A 349 -5.23 -37.42 -4.35
C GLY A 349 -5.13 -35.88 -4.32
N ARG A 350 -5.24 -35.23 -5.49
CA ARG A 350 -5.25 -33.76 -5.61
C ARG A 350 -6.61 -33.19 -5.15
N GLY A 351 -6.81 -33.12 -3.84
CA GLY A 351 -7.91 -32.36 -3.21
C GLY A 351 -9.19 -33.15 -2.91
N GLY A 352 -9.19 -34.48 -3.00
CA GLY A 352 -10.30 -35.31 -2.57
C GLY A 352 -10.25 -35.58 -1.05
N GLU A 353 -11.41 -35.76 -0.43
CA GLU A 353 -11.56 -36.21 0.96
C GLU A 353 -12.41 -37.50 0.96
N GLN A 354 -11.93 -38.55 1.62
CA GLN A 354 -12.65 -39.82 1.78
C GLN A 354 -13.11 -39.98 3.23
N ARG A 355 -14.39 -40.30 3.43
CA ARG A 355 -14.94 -40.62 4.75
C ARG A 355 -14.27 -41.87 5.33
N VAL A 356 -13.92 -41.82 6.60
CA VAL A 356 -13.28 -42.92 7.32
C VAL A 356 -14.29 -43.55 8.26
N ALA A 357 -14.33 -44.88 8.31
CA ALA A 357 -15.18 -45.62 9.26
C ALA A 357 -14.47 -45.80 10.61
N ALA A 358 -15.24 -45.79 11.70
CA ALA A 358 -14.74 -45.97 13.07
C ALA A 358 -13.79 -47.19 13.29
N PRO A 359 -14.03 -48.39 12.71
CA PRO A 359 -13.15 -49.54 12.91
C PRO A 359 -11.85 -49.48 12.09
N ARG A 360 -11.57 -48.39 11.37
CA ARG A 360 -10.31 -48.22 10.63
C ARG A 360 -9.12 -48.38 11.58
N ILE A 361 -8.27 -49.38 11.31
CA ILE A 361 -7.02 -49.60 12.05
C ILE A 361 -5.97 -48.61 11.57
N VAL A 362 -5.42 -47.77 12.44
CA VAL A 362 -4.48 -46.70 12.11
C VAL A 362 -3.02 -47.15 12.14
N ARG A 363 -2.16 -46.44 11.41
CA ARG A 363 -0.70 -46.55 11.53
C ARG A 363 -0.10 -45.29 12.15
N GLY A 364 0.98 -45.46 12.90
CA GLY A 364 1.73 -44.33 13.46
C GLY A 364 2.16 -43.34 12.37
N GLY A 365 1.87 -42.05 12.56
CA GLY A 365 2.18 -40.99 11.61
C GLY A 365 1.11 -40.74 10.53
N GLU A 366 0.03 -41.54 10.47
CA GLU A 366 -1.10 -41.22 9.60
C GLU A 366 -1.78 -39.91 10.00
N GLN A 367 -2.32 -39.21 9.00
CA GLN A 367 -3.06 -37.97 9.19
C GLN A 367 -4.50 -38.11 8.71
N PHE A 368 -5.43 -37.65 9.54
CA PHE A 368 -6.86 -37.54 9.27
C PHE A 368 -7.31 -36.09 9.50
N LEU A 369 -8.53 -35.76 9.08
CA LEU A 369 -9.16 -34.47 9.33
C LEU A 369 -10.49 -34.68 10.05
N HIS A 370 -10.71 -33.92 11.11
CA HIS A 370 -12.02 -33.74 11.72
C HIS A 370 -12.69 -32.50 11.11
N VAL A 371 -13.76 -32.73 10.35
CA VAL A 371 -14.57 -31.73 9.68
C VAL A 371 -15.72 -31.33 10.59
N ILE A 372 -15.68 -30.09 11.07
CA ILE A 372 -16.70 -29.51 11.95
C ILE A 372 -17.45 -28.45 11.12
N PRO A 373 -18.66 -28.75 10.62
CA PRO A 373 -19.47 -27.77 9.89
C PRO A 373 -19.92 -26.65 10.82
N ASP A 374 -20.31 -25.51 10.23
CA ASP A 374 -20.95 -24.38 10.90
C ASP A 374 -20.22 -23.92 12.17
N THR A 375 -18.88 -23.98 12.17
CA THR A 375 -18.07 -23.50 13.27
C THR A 375 -18.19 -21.99 13.35
N VAL A 376 -18.58 -21.49 14.52
CA VAL A 376 -18.54 -20.08 14.88
C VAL A 376 -17.64 -19.96 16.10
N GLU A 377 -16.65 -19.07 16.00
CA GLU A 377 -15.70 -18.80 17.08
C GLU A 377 -16.20 -17.64 17.94
N PRO A 378 -15.87 -17.62 19.24
CA PRO A 378 -16.17 -16.47 20.08
C PRO A 378 -15.45 -15.21 19.58
N ASP A 379 -16.05 -14.06 19.89
CA ASP A 379 -15.45 -12.76 19.62
C ASP A 379 -14.14 -12.56 20.39
N VAL A 380 -13.23 -11.83 19.76
CA VAL A 380 -11.92 -11.42 20.28
C VAL A 380 -11.74 -9.94 20.03
N ASP A 381 -10.84 -9.33 20.79
CA ASP A 381 -10.38 -7.99 20.43
C ASP A 381 -9.38 -8.10 19.28
N ALA A 382 -9.72 -7.52 18.13
CA ALA A 382 -8.88 -7.51 16.93
C ALA A 382 -8.31 -6.13 16.61
N SER A 383 -8.27 -5.20 17.58
CA SER A 383 -7.58 -3.90 17.50
C SER A 383 -6.05 -4.03 17.48
N ILE A 384 -5.53 -4.86 16.58
CA ILE A 384 -4.09 -5.10 16.43
C ILE A 384 -3.44 -3.88 15.81
N GLU A 385 -2.45 -3.33 16.49
CA GLU A 385 -1.67 -2.19 16.01
C GLU A 385 -0.30 -2.68 15.56
N ILE A 386 0.04 -2.50 14.29
CA ILE A 386 1.40 -2.73 13.77
C ILE A 386 2.30 -1.56 14.20
N LEU A 387 3.35 -1.87 14.95
CA LEU A 387 4.32 -0.92 15.51
C LEU A 387 5.52 -0.72 14.58
N PHE A 388 5.95 -1.78 13.91
CA PHE A 388 7.17 -1.78 13.09
C PHE A 388 7.05 -2.81 11.97
N GLU A 389 7.53 -2.46 10.77
CA GLU A 389 7.56 -3.35 9.60
C GLU A 389 8.76 -3.08 8.69
N ASP A 390 9.62 -4.09 8.55
CA ASP A 390 10.70 -4.13 7.58
C ASP A 390 10.66 -5.43 6.74
N GLU A 391 11.76 -5.75 6.08
CA GLU A 391 11.92 -6.96 5.26
C GLU A 391 12.01 -8.25 6.10
N ALA A 392 12.41 -8.16 7.37
CA ALA A 392 12.69 -9.31 8.21
C ALA A 392 11.59 -9.61 9.22
N ILE A 393 10.99 -8.58 9.81
CA ILE A 393 10.05 -8.70 10.92
C ILE A 393 8.82 -7.80 10.77
N VAL A 394 7.78 -8.19 11.50
CA VAL A 394 6.61 -7.39 11.83
C VAL A 394 6.49 -7.40 13.34
N ALA A 395 6.41 -6.24 13.97
CA ALA A 395 6.11 -6.13 15.39
C ALA A 395 4.74 -5.48 15.57
N VAL A 396 3.95 -6.05 16.48
CA VAL A 396 2.58 -5.60 16.75
C VAL A 396 2.36 -5.39 18.23
N ASN A 397 1.51 -4.44 18.58
CA ASN A 397 0.85 -4.35 19.87
C ASN A 397 -0.40 -5.25 19.81
N LYS A 398 -0.33 -6.40 20.49
CA LYS A 398 -1.42 -7.36 20.58
C LYS A 398 -2.47 -6.84 21.57
N PRO A 399 -3.75 -6.73 21.18
CA PRO A 399 -4.83 -6.44 22.11
C PRO A 399 -5.20 -7.67 22.94
N ALA A 400 -6.17 -7.55 23.84
CA ALA A 400 -6.67 -8.66 24.65
C ALA A 400 -8.17 -8.50 24.90
N PRO A 401 -8.97 -9.59 24.86
CA PRO A 401 -8.55 -10.98 24.69
C PRO A 401 -8.27 -11.32 23.21
N LEU A 402 -7.10 -11.88 22.91
CA LEU A 402 -6.74 -12.37 21.58
C LEU A 402 -5.73 -13.52 21.70
N PRO A 403 -6.11 -14.78 21.38
CA PRO A 403 -5.18 -15.90 21.38
C PRO A 403 -4.09 -15.76 20.32
N MET A 404 -2.89 -16.27 20.62
CA MET A 404 -1.74 -16.19 19.71
C MET A 404 -1.89 -17.07 18.47
N HIS A 405 -2.32 -18.32 18.66
CA HIS A 405 -2.39 -19.36 17.62
C HIS A 405 -3.66 -20.19 17.82
N PRO A 406 -4.08 -20.99 16.82
CA PRO A 406 -5.22 -21.88 16.95
C PRO A 406 -5.15 -22.75 18.21
N CYS A 407 -6.12 -22.59 19.10
CA CYS A 407 -6.22 -23.35 20.34
C CYS A 407 -7.67 -23.40 20.86
N GLY A 408 -8.11 -24.58 21.32
CA GLY A 408 -9.44 -24.77 21.89
C GLY A 408 -10.56 -24.39 20.91
N ARG A 409 -11.31 -23.34 21.26
CA ARG A 409 -12.44 -22.81 20.47
C ARG A 409 -12.05 -21.74 19.45
N PHE A 410 -10.78 -21.34 19.40
CA PHE A 410 -10.28 -20.31 18.49
C PHE A 410 -9.36 -20.92 17.42
N ASN A 411 -9.58 -20.59 16.16
CA ASN A 411 -8.77 -21.05 15.02
C ASN A 411 -8.44 -19.87 14.11
N ARG A 412 -9.47 -19.17 13.60
CA ARG A 412 -9.36 -17.99 12.74
C ARG A 412 -9.27 -16.70 13.55
N ASN A 413 -9.93 -16.61 14.70
CA ASN A 413 -9.86 -15.48 15.63
C ASN A 413 -8.61 -15.57 16.51
N THR A 414 -7.44 -15.60 15.87
CA THR A 414 -6.13 -15.64 16.55
C THR A 414 -5.17 -14.69 15.85
N LEU A 415 -4.19 -14.15 16.60
CA LEU A 415 -3.23 -13.17 16.07
C LEU A 415 -2.52 -13.71 14.83
N VAL A 416 -1.98 -14.93 14.90
CA VAL A 416 -1.24 -15.53 13.77
C VAL A 416 -2.14 -15.76 12.56
N SER A 417 -3.38 -16.21 12.74
CA SER A 417 -4.31 -16.41 11.63
C SER A 417 -4.68 -15.09 10.95
N ILE A 418 -5.00 -14.05 11.72
CA ILE A 418 -5.36 -12.73 11.20
C ILE A 418 -4.17 -12.11 10.45
N LEU A 419 -2.97 -12.13 11.05
CA LEU A 419 -1.78 -11.58 10.41
C LEU A 419 -1.36 -12.38 9.17
N ASN A 420 -1.47 -13.71 9.16
CA ASN A 420 -1.16 -14.49 7.95
C ASN A 420 -2.13 -14.22 6.81
N SER A 421 -3.41 -13.93 7.10
CA SER A 421 -4.34 -13.44 6.08
C SER A 421 -3.93 -12.08 5.53
N LEU A 422 -3.49 -11.16 6.41
CA LEU A 422 -3.03 -9.82 6.01
C LEU A 422 -1.74 -9.84 5.17
N TYR A 423 -0.81 -10.76 5.46
CA TYR A 423 0.50 -10.84 4.83
C TYR A 423 0.61 -11.93 3.74
N ALA A 424 -0.50 -12.58 3.37
CA ALA A 424 -0.53 -13.63 2.37
C ALA A 424 0.15 -13.21 1.04
N PRO A 425 0.89 -14.11 0.37
CA PRO A 425 1.11 -15.52 0.70
C PRO A 425 2.23 -15.78 1.72
N GLN A 426 2.79 -14.73 2.34
CA GLN A 426 3.82 -14.91 3.38
C GLN A 426 3.19 -15.53 4.63
N VAL A 427 3.91 -16.46 5.26
CA VAL A 427 3.52 -17.05 6.53
C VAL A 427 4.44 -16.50 7.60
N LEU A 428 3.91 -15.61 8.44
CA LEU A 428 4.63 -15.04 9.57
C LEU A 428 4.87 -16.09 10.65
N ARG A 429 6.02 -15.98 11.32
CA ARG A 429 6.45 -16.90 12.38
C ARG A 429 6.70 -16.13 13.67
N PRO A 430 5.89 -16.33 14.72
CA PRO A 430 6.11 -15.63 15.98
C PRO A 430 7.47 -16.00 16.57
N ALA A 431 8.19 -15.00 17.07
CA ALA A 431 9.45 -15.19 17.77
C ALA A 431 9.24 -15.63 19.23
N HIS A 432 8.12 -15.18 19.82
CA HIS A 432 7.68 -15.52 21.17
C HIS A 432 6.15 -15.47 21.24
N ARG A 433 5.59 -15.77 22.43
CA ARG A 433 4.14 -15.79 22.67
C ARG A 433 3.77 -14.95 23.89
N LEU A 434 2.57 -14.39 23.84
CA LEU A 434 1.86 -13.84 25.00
C LEU A 434 0.63 -14.69 25.31
N ASP A 435 0.12 -14.61 26.53
CA ASP A 435 -1.16 -15.21 26.89
C ASP A 435 -2.31 -14.48 26.18
N ALA A 436 -3.45 -15.16 26.01
CA ALA A 436 -4.61 -14.59 25.30
C ALA A 436 -5.07 -13.25 25.92
N ASN A 437 -5.06 -13.15 27.25
CA ASN A 437 -5.49 -11.96 27.99
C ASN A 437 -4.37 -10.93 28.22
N THR A 438 -3.13 -11.21 27.80
CA THR A 438 -2.00 -10.26 27.93
C THR A 438 -1.94 -9.37 26.69
N THR A 439 -1.79 -8.06 26.91
CA THR A 439 -1.61 -7.08 25.82
C THR A 439 -0.12 -6.81 25.55
N GLY A 440 0.20 -6.13 24.46
CA GLY A 440 1.54 -5.57 24.22
C GLY A 440 2.34 -6.24 23.11
N ILE A 441 3.65 -6.00 23.10
CA ILE A 441 4.52 -6.26 21.95
C ILE A 441 4.62 -7.75 21.64
N VAL A 442 4.44 -8.10 20.37
CA VAL A 442 4.73 -9.40 19.78
C VAL A 442 5.51 -9.20 18.50
N VAL A 443 6.61 -9.94 18.35
CA VAL A 443 7.44 -9.92 17.13
C VAL A 443 7.25 -11.20 16.33
N LEU A 444 7.06 -11.04 15.01
CA LEU A 444 6.94 -12.13 14.06
C LEU A 444 7.95 -11.95 12.92
N SER A 445 8.64 -13.02 12.55
CA SER A 445 9.54 -13.04 11.39
C SER A 445 8.77 -13.32 10.10
N ARG A 446 9.16 -12.65 9.02
CA ARG A 446 8.51 -12.76 7.70
C ARG A 446 8.92 -14.01 6.93
N THR A 447 10.10 -14.57 7.23
CA THR A 447 10.62 -15.77 6.58
C THR A 447 11.13 -16.79 7.60
N GLN A 448 11.32 -18.05 7.16
CA GLN A 448 11.95 -19.07 7.99
C GLN A 448 13.42 -18.74 8.29
N ALA A 449 14.13 -18.10 7.36
CA ALA A 449 15.53 -17.71 7.54
C ALA A 449 15.68 -16.73 8.71
N PHE A 450 14.86 -15.66 8.74
CA PHE A 450 14.87 -14.71 9.85
C PHE A 450 14.37 -15.32 11.16
N ALA A 451 13.38 -16.23 11.09
CA ALA A 451 12.90 -16.93 12.29
C ALA A 451 14.01 -17.75 12.97
N ARG A 452 14.90 -18.41 12.19
CA ARG A 452 16.04 -19.16 12.73
C ARG A 452 17.08 -18.28 13.43
N GLN A 453 17.18 -17.01 13.05
CA GLN A 453 18.07 -16.05 13.70
C GLN A 453 17.44 -15.42 14.94
N LEU A 454 16.14 -15.13 14.89
CA LEU A 454 15.44 -14.38 15.95
C LEU A 454 14.95 -15.25 17.11
N GLN A 455 14.34 -16.42 16.83
CA GLN A 455 13.75 -17.27 17.88
C GLN A 455 14.75 -17.74 18.96
N PRO A 456 16.01 -18.10 18.65
CA PRO A 456 16.98 -18.47 19.67
C PRO A 456 17.25 -17.35 20.68
N GLN A 457 17.20 -16.08 20.26
CA GLN A 457 17.43 -14.95 21.18
C GLN A 457 16.45 -14.97 22.36
N PHE A 458 15.18 -15.33 22.13
CA PHE A 458 14.13 -15.40 23.15
C PHE A 458 14.25 -16.59 24.11
N GLN A 459 15.14 -17.55 23.81
CA GLN A 459 15.49 -18.66 24.70
C GLN A 459 16.67 -18.33 25.61
N THR A 460 17.39 -17.24 25.31
CA THR A 460 18.54 -16.74 26.06
C THR A 460 18.18 -15.45 26.80
N THR A 461 19.13 -14.90 27.57
CA THR A 461 18.97 -13.62 28.28
C THR A 461 19.29 -12.40 27.40
N VAL A 462 19.58 -12.59 26.10
CA VAL A 462 19.88 -11.49 25.16
C VAL A 462 18.67 -10.57 24.95
N VAL A 463 17.45 -11.12 25.03
CA VAL A 463 16.23 -10.33 24.87
C VAL A 463 15.81 -9.74 26.21
N GLU A 464 15.77 -8.41 26.28
CA GLU A 464 15.21 -7.71 27.42
C GLU A 464 13.71 -7.56 27.24
N LYS A 465 12.95 -8.08 28.21
CA LYS A 465 11.49 -8.00 28.24
C LYS A 465 11.07 -7.23 29.48
N VAL A 466 10.31 -6.16 29.29
CA VAL A 466 9.77 -5.34 30.38
C VAL A 466 8.26 -5.33 30.28
N TYR A 467 7.59 -5.73 31.35
CA TYR A 467 6.15 -5.74 31.46
C TYR A 467 5.69 -4.69 32.46
N LEU A 468 4.53 -4.09 32.18
CA LEU A 468 3.76 -3.38 33.19
C LEU A 468 2.67 -4.32 33.69
N VAL A 469 2.46 -4.33 35.01
CA VAL A 469 1.45 -5.16 35.66
C VAL A 469 0.81 -4.40 36.80
N ARG A 470 -0.52 -4.41 36.86
CA ARG A 470 -1.27 -3.90 38.02
C ARG A 470 -1.70 -5.08 38.87
N CYS A 471 -1.20 -5.15 40.10
CA CYS A 471 -1.52 -6.22 41.05
C CYS A 471 -2.48 -5.74 42.13
N GLN A 472 -3.22 -6.69 42.70
CA GLN A 472 -4.03 -6.47 43.90
C GLN A 472 -3.13 -6.41 45.13
N GLY A 473 -3.43 -5.48 46.03
CA GLY A 473 -2.61 -5.26 47.21
C GLY A 473 -1.34 -4.45 46.93
N HIS A 474 -0.61 -4.19 48.00
CA HIS A 474 0.56 -3.33 48.03
C HIS A 474 1.77 -4.20 48.45
N PRO A 475 2.83 -4.30 47.62
CA PRO A 475 4.02 -5.06 48.01
C PRO A 475 4.70 -4.42 49.22
N ALA A 476 5.30 -5.24 50.09
CA ALA A 476 6.02 -4.72 51.27
C ALA A 476 7.26 -3.91 50.88
N GLU A 477 7.95 -4.32 49.81
CA GLU A 477 9.18 -3.71 49.31
C GLU A 477 8.97 -3.12 47.91
N ASP A 478 9.71 -2.07 47.60
CA ASP A 478 9.66 -1.42 46.28
C ASP A 478 10.40 -2.23 45.21
N ARG A 479 11.27 -3.16 45.59
CA ARG A 479 11.97 -4.09 44.70
C ARG A 479 11.98 -5.47 45.33
N PHE A 480 11.53 -6.48 44.57
CA PHE A 480 11.48 -7.85 45.06
C PHE A 480 11.62 -8.86 43.91
N VAL A 481 11.94 -10.11 44.25
CA VAL A 481 12.16 -11.18 43.28
C VAL A 481 11.31 -12.39 43.65
N CYS A 482 10.74 -13.04 42.65
CA CYS A 482 10.17 -14.38 42.80
C CYS A 482 11.05 -15.38 42.04
N ASP A 483 11.70 -16.27 42.78
CA ASP A 483 12.51 -17.37 42.24
C ASP A 483 11.88 -18.71 42.68
N ALA A 484 10.75 -19.03 42.03
CA ALA A 484 9.91 -20.17 42.35
C ALA A 484 9.68 -21.01 41.08
N PRO A 485 10.09 -22.28 41.03
CA PRO A 485 9.90 -23.13 39.85
C PRO A 485 8.43 -23.38 39.55
N ILE A 486 8.09 -23.53 38.27
CA ILE A 486 6.69 -23.67 37.80
C ILE A 486 6.47 -25.09 37.27
N GLY A 487 5.40 -25.74 37.76
CA GLY A 487 5.02 -27.09 37.40
C GLY A 487 4.64 -27.24 35.91
N ARG A 488 4.68 -28.48 35.42
CA ARG A 488 4.34 -28.80 34.02
C ARG A 488 2.84 -29.01 33.79
N ASP A 489 2.14 -29.43 34.83
CA ASP A 489 0.74 -29.84 34.78
C ASP A 489 -0.20 -28.65 34.60
N VAL A 490 -1.26 -28.87 33.82
CA VAL A 490 -2.28 -27.87 33.50
C VAL A 490 -3.38 -27.95 34.55
N THR A 491 -3.71 -26.84 35.20
CA THR A 491 -4.88 -26.79 36.10
C THR A 491 -6.18 -26.90 35.30
N LEU A 492 -7.32 -27.18 35.95
CA LEU A 492 -8.63 -27.21 35.29
C LEU A 492 -8.93 -25.90 34.52
N ALA A 493 -8.46 -24.77 35.02
CA ALA A 493 -8.58 -23.44 34.41
C ALA A 493 -7.58 -23.15 33.28
N GLY A 494 -6.77 -24.13 32.88
CA GLY A 494 -5.74 -23.94 31.85
C GLY A 494 -4.47 -23.21 32.34
N GLY A 495 -4.28 -23.08 33.65
CA GLY A 495 -3.14 -22.40 34.29
C GLY A 495 -1.97 -23.32 34.64
N ARG A 496 -1.08 -22.81 35.48
CA ARG A 496 0.10 -23.47 36.08
C ARG A 496 0.22 -23.07 37.55
N VAL A 497 0.92 -23.87 38.34
CA VAL A 497 1.18 -23.57 39.75
C VAL A 497 2.67 -23.69 40.05
N VAL A 498 3.12 -23.08 41.15
CA VAL A 498 4.47 -23.28 41.67
C VAL A 498 4.61 -24.73 42.12
N ASP A 499 5.72 -25.35 41.74
CA ASP A 499 6.05 -26.73 42.08
C ASP A 499 7.56 -26.81 42.30
N PRO A 500 8.05 -27.25 43.47
CA PRO A 500 9.48 -27.42 43.72
C PRO A 500 10.21 -28.33 42.72
N GLN A 501 9.50 -29.28 42.07
CA GLN A 501 10.04 -30.15 41.01
C GLN A 501 9.82 -29.58 39.60
N GLY A 502 9.29 -28.37 39.52
CA GLY A 502 8.98 -27.66 38.29
C GLY A 502 10.20 -27.14 37.53
N LEU A 503 9.92 -26.42 36.45
CA LEU A 503 10.95 -25.75 35.66
C LEU A 503 11.38 -24.46 36.37
N SER A 504 12.69 -24.24 36.51
CA SER A 504 13.24 -22.99 37.06
C SER A 504 12.63 -21.77 36.36
N ALA A 505 12.18 -20.83 37.19
CA ALA A 505 11.53 -19.62 36.78
C ALA A 505 11.86 -18.47 37.74
N ARG A 506 12.32 -17.35 37.20
CA ARG A 506 12.68 -16.15 37.97
C ARG A 506 12.13 -14.88 37.35
N THR A 507 11.49 -14.04 38.16
CA THR A 507 10.95 -12.73 37.77
C THR A 507 11.35 -11.67 38.78
N GLU A 508 11.83 -10.54 38.29
CA GLU A 508 12.18 -9.38 39.09
C GLU A 508 11.09 -8.32 38.98
N PHE A 509 10.70 -7.71 40.10
CA PHE A 509 9.64 -6.73 40.18
C PHE A 509 10.14 -5.42 40.79
N CYS A 510 9.68 -4.30 40.24
CA CYS A 510 9.94 -2.98 40.77
C CYS A 510 8.62 -2.20 40.85
N LEU A 511 8.31 -1.67 42.02
CA LEU A 511 7.17 -0.78 42.23
C LEU A 511 7.33 0.48 41.37
N ARG A 512 6.27 0.84 40.66
CA ARG A 512 6.15 2.11 39.93
C ARG A 512 5.27 3.08 40.71
N GLN A 513 4.15 2.60 41.22
CA GLN A 513 3.17 3.41 41.93
C GLN A 513 2.26 2.56 42.81
N ARG A 514 1.94 3.04 44.01
CA ARG A 514 0.82 2.56 44.83
C ARG A 514 -0.40 3.41 44.51
N LEU A 515 -1.55 2.77 44.30
CA LEU A 515 -2.79 3.44 43.94
C LEU A 515 -3.76 3.40 45.13
N ASP A 516 -4.60 4.43 45.25
CA ASP A 516 -5.53 4.63 46.36
C ASP A 516 -6.64 3.57 46.42
N ASP A 517 -6.90 2.87 45.31
CA ASP A 517 -7.88 1.78 45.22
C ASP A 517 -7.35 0.42 45.73
N GLY A 518 -6.24 0.43 46.48
CA GLY A 518 -5.66 -0.76 47.08
C GLY A 518 -4.87 -1.64 46.09
N THR A 519 -4.56 -1.13 44.90
CA THR A 519 -3.73 -1.81 43.90
C THR A 519 -2.35 -1.17 43.75
N ALA A 520 -1.42 -1.86 43.11
CA ALA A 520 -0.09 -1.32 42.79
C ALA A 520 0.27 -1.57 41.33
N LEU A 521 0.91 -0.59 40.70
CA LEU A 521 1.52 -0.71 39.38
C LEU A 521 2.99 -1.10 39.55
N LEU A 522 3.38 -2.19 38.91
CA LEU A 522 4.73 -2.74 38.94
C LEU A 522 5.31 -2.82 37.53
N GLU A 523 6.62 -2.69 37.44
CA GLU A 523 7.42 -3.17 36.33
C GLU A 523 7.87 -4.60 36.65
N ALA A 524 7.69 -5.54 35.70
CA ALA A 524 8.09 -6.92 35.83
C ALA A 524 9.09 -7.31 34.72
N ARG A 525 10.20 -7.95 35.11
CA ARG A 525 11.27 -8.41 34.23
C ARG A 525 11.46 -9.92 34.39
N PRO A 526 10.85 -10.73 33.52
CA PRO A 526 11.00 -12.19 33.58
C PRO A 526 12.34 -12.59 32.95
N ILE A 527 13.25 -13.13 33.78
CA ILE A 527 14.56 -13.63 33.35
C ILE A 527 14.39 -14.90 32.53
N THR A 528 13.44 -15.75 32.93
CA THR A 528 13.01 -16.95 32.18
C THR A 528 11.73 -16.69 31.36
N GLY A 529 11.23 -17.70 30.64
CA GLY A 529 10.01 -17.60 29.82
C GLY A 529 9.08 -18.79 29.99
N ARG A 530 8.48 -18.97 31.17
CA ARG A 530 7.50 -20.05 31.43
C ARG A 530 6.06 -19.58 31.18
N THR A 531 5.18 -20.53 30.89
CA THR A 531 3.75 -20.27 30.72
C THR A 531 3.17 -19.61 31.97
N ASN A 532 2.47 -18.49 31.80
CA ASN A 532 1.87 -17.67 32.86
C ASN A 532 2.85 -17.17 33.95
N GLN A 533 4.17 -17.15 33.71
CA GLN A 533 5.17 -16.95 34.76
C GLN A 533 4.92 -15.75 35.68
N ILE A 534 4.75 -14.54 35.11
CA ILE A 534 4.51 -13.32 35.90
C ILE A 534 3.26 -13.46 36.78
N ARG A 535 2.20 -14.05 36.22
CA ARG A 535 0.89 -14.21 36.87
C ARG A 535 0.98 -15.20 38.04
N VAL A 536 1.61 -16.36 37.82
CA VAL A 536 1.84 -17.38 38.84
C VAL A 536 2.72 -16.86 39.97
N HIS A 537 3.81 -16.17 39.63
CA HIS A 537 4.74 -15.61 40.62
C HIS A 537 4.07 -14.56 41.50
N LEU A 538 3.33 -13.62 40.92
CA LEU A 538 2.59 -12.62 41.68
C LEU A 538 1.48 -13.24 42.54
N TRP A 539 0.74 -14.21 42.03
CA TRP A 539 -0.26 -14.94 42.80
C TRP A 539 0.33 -15.73 43.96
N HIS A 540 1.47 -16.41 43.74
CA HIS A 540 2.22 -17.11 44.79
C HIS A 540 2.67 -16.18 45.92
N LEU A 541 3.04 -14.93 45.57
CA LEU A 541 3.38 -13.88 46.53
C LEU A 541 2.15 -13.21 47.18
N GLY A 542 0.93 -13.64 46.88
CA GLY A 542 -0.30 -13.06 47.41
C GLY A 542 -0.74 -11.74 46.76
N LEU A 543 -0.15 -11.38 45.61
CA LEU A 543 -0.39 -10.13 44.87
C LEU A 543 -0.95 -10.40 43.46
N PRO A 544 -2.09 -11.09 43.30
CA PRO A 544 -2.60 -11.48 41.96
C PRO A 544 -2.74 -10.30 41.01
N VAL A 545 -2.55 -10.57 39.72
CA VAL A 545 -2.80 -9.58 38.67
C VAL A 545 -4.27 -9.17 38.67
N LEU A 546 -4.54 -7.87 38.57
CA LEU A 546 -5.90 -7.34 38.51
C LEU A 546 -6.60 -7.84 37.23
N GLY A 547 -7.81 -8.37 37.35
CA GLY A 547 -8.59 -8.89 36.22
C GLY A 547 -8.10 -10.22 35.66
N ASP A 548 -7.22 -10.94 36.37
CA ASP A 548 -6.81 -12.29 35.98
C ASP A 548 -7.95 -13.30 36.17
N PRO A 549 -8.38 -14.05 35.13
CA PRO A 549 -9.48 -15.00 35.27
C PRO A 549 -9.06 -16.36 35.86
N VAL A 550 -7.75 -16.63 35.96
CA VAL A 550 -7.22 -17.92 36.43
C VAL A 550 -6.71 -17.80 37.86
N TYR A 551 -5.97 -16.75 38.18
CA TYR A 551 -5.28 -16.57 39.46
C TYR A 551 -6.00 -15.52 40.31
N LEU A 552 -6.97 -15.95 41.10
CA LEU A 552 -7.87 -15.08 41.86
C LEU A 552 -7.29 -14.71 43.24
N ALA A 553 -7.91 -13.74 43.90
CA ALA A 553 -7.59 -13.39 45.29
C ALA A 553 -7.73 -14.59 46.24
N ASN A 554 -7.11 -14.49 47.43
CA ASN A 554 -7.14 -15.53 48.47
C ASN A 554 -6.60 -16.90 48.00
N GLN A 555 -5.65 -16.91 47.06
CA GLN A 555 -5.07 -18.12 46.49
C GLN A 555 -6.11 -19.10 45.91
N GLN A 556 -7.18 -18.57 45.32
CA GLN A 556 -8.17 -19.37 44.59
C GLN A 556 -7.83 -19.46 43.10
N LEU A 557 -8.15 -20.60 42.50
CA LEU A 557 -8.11 -20.80 41.06
C LEU A 557 -9.50 -20.54 40.47
N GLY A 558 -9.56 -19.81 39.37
CA GLY A 558 -10.77 -19.64 38.59
C GLY A 558 -11.13 -20.89 37.78
N ASP A 559 -12.09 -20.75 36.88
CA ASP A 559 -12.59 -21.82 36.01
C ASP A 559 -12.41 -21.52 34.51
N THR A 560 -12.01 -20.29 34.17
CA THR A 560 -12.00 -19.78 32.80
C THR A 560 -10.61 -19.28 32.40
N GLN A 561 -10.16 -19.66 31.21
CA GLN A 561 -8.83 -19.29 30.73
C GLN A 561 -8.80 -17.98 29.91
N THR A 562 -9.84 -17.71 29.11
CA THR A 562 -9.89 -16.59 28.16
C THR A 562 -11.10 -15.71 28.46
N LEU A 563 -10.87 -14.42 28.68
CA LEU A 563 -11.91 -13.44 28.91
C LEU A 563 -12.75 -13.23 27.64
N THR A 564 -14.00 -12.77 27.81
CA THR A 564 -14.79 -12.19 26.72
C THR A 564 -14.43 -10.72 26.54
N VAL A 565 -14.76 -10.15 25.38
CA VAL A 565 -14.48 -8.74 25.05
C VAL A 565 -15.19 -7.74 25.98
N CYS A 566 -16.25 -8.17 26.68
CA CYS A 566 -17.00 -7.32 27.61
C CYS A 566 -16.51 -7.40 29.07
N GLN A 567 -15.63 -8.35 29.39
CA GLN A 567 -15.11 -8.51 30.75
C GLN A 567 -13.98 -7.52 31.02
N THR A 568 -13.74 -7.22 32.31
CA THR A 568 -12.61 -6.39 32.73
C THR A 568 -11.29 -7.01 32.24
N PRO A 569 -10.46 -6.29 31.47
CA PRO A 569 -9.22 -6.83 30.93
C PRO A 569 -8.21 -7.09 32.04
N MET A 570 -7.41 -8.15 31.86
CA MET A 570 -6.28 -8.45 32.73
C MET A 570 -5.22 -7.36 32.59
N ALA A 571 -4.81 -6.77 33.70
CA ALA A 571 -3.85 -5.67 33.74
C ALA A 571 -2.40 -6.20 33.69
N LEU A 572 -2.05 -6.84 32.57
CA LEU A 572 -0.68 -7.26 32.24
C LEU A 572 -0.37 -6.87 30.79
N HIS A 573 0.74 -6.15 30.58
CA HIS A 573 1.12 -5.57 29.31
C HIS A 573 2.61 -5.74 29.03
N ALA A 574 2.97 -6.32 27.88
CA ALA A 574 4.33 -6.39 27.38
C ALA A 574 4.75 -5.01 26.83
N TRP A 575 5.39 -4.21 27.67
CA TRP A 575 5.57 -2.77 27.48
C TRP A 575 6.77 -2.41 26.61
N LYS A 576 7.94 -3.01 26.89
CA LYS A 576 9.18 -2.78 26.14
C LYS A 576 9.86 -4.08 25.79
N LEU A 577 10.49 -4.09 24.62
CA LEU A 577 11.22 -5.23 24.10
C LEU A 577 12.49 -4.76 23.38
N SER A 578 13.64 -5.29 23.77
CA SER A 578 14.93 -5.04 23.10
C SER A 578 15.54 -6.35 22.64
N PHE A 579 15.97 -6.42 21.38
CA PHE A 579 16.57 -7.60 20.78
C PHE A 579 17.48 -7.22 19.60
N VAL A 580 18.27 -8.17 19.10
CA VAL A 580 19.15 -7.94 17.93
C VAL A 580 18.36 -8.15 16.65
N SER A 581 18.30 -7.13 15.80
CA SER A 581 17.62 -7.17 14.51
C SER A 581 18.24 -8.25 13.61
N PRO A 582 17.44 -9.19 13.05
CA PRO A 582 17.94 -10.20 12.13
C PRO A 582 18.22 -9.64 10.73
N LEU A 583 17.90 -8.36 10.46
CA LEU A 583 18.20 -7.67 9.20
C LEU A 583 19.53 -6.91 9.28
N THR A 584 19.69 -6.08 10.32
CA THR A 584 20.83 -5.15 10.44
C THR A 584 21.92 -5.64 11.40
N GLY A 585 21.62 -6.56 12.31
CA GLY A 585 22.53 -6.98 13.38
C GLY A 585 22.64 -5.98 14.55
N GLU A 586 21.92 -4.85 14.49
CA GLU A 586 21.89 -3.84 15.55
C GLU A 586 20.79 -4.10 16.58
N THR A 587 20.90 -3.50 17.77
CA THR A 587 19.85 -3.58 18.79
C THR A 587 18.64 -2.75 18.37
N LEU A 588 17.50 -3.42 18.20
CA LEU A 588 16.20 -2.79 18.00
C LEU A 588 15.45 -2.72 19.32
N GLN A 589 14.93 -1.53 19.65
CA GLN A 589 14.10 -1.30 20.83
C GLN A 589 12.69 -0.92 20.40
N LEU A 590 11.70 -1.61 20.95
CA LEU A 590 10.29 -1.38 20.72
C LEU A 590 9.59 -1.04 22.03
N GLN A 591 8.66 -0.10 21.97
CA GLN A 591 7.80 0.30 23.07
C GLN A 591 6.38 0.56 22.55
N THR A 592 5.39 0.31 23.40
CA THR A 592 3.98 0.61 23.14
C THR A 592 3.39 1.38 24.32
N PRO A 593 2.36 2.24 24.13
CA PRO A 593 1.71 2.91 25.24
C PRO A 593 0.98 1.90 26.15
N PRO A 594 1.01 2.08 27.48
CA PRO A 594 0.25 1.23 28.38
C PRO A 594 -1.27 1.37 28.13
N PRO A 595 -2.04 0.27 28.17
CA PRO A 595 -3.49 0.32 28.04
C PRO A 595 -4.13 1.00 29.25
N SER A 596 -5.38 1.45 29.09
CA SER A 596 -6.15 2.12 30.16
C SER A 596 -6.31 1.26 31.42
N SER A 597 -6.25 -0.07 31.30
CA SER A 597 -6.28 -1.00 32.44
C SER A 597 -5.12 -0.82 33.43
N MET A 598 -4.04 -0.15 33.02
CA MET A 598 -2.89 0.19 33.88
C MET A 598 -3.06 1.49 34.66
N GLY A 599 -3.99 2.35 34.25
CA GLY A 599 -4.26 3.64 34.91
C GLY A 599 -5.18 3.50 36.12
N PRO A 600 -5.35 4.56 36.94
CA PRO A 600 -6.35 4.60 38.00
C PRO A 600 -7.75 4.31 37.43
N ARG A 601 -8.59 3.59 38.18
CA ARG A 601 -9.97 3.36 37.75
C ARG A 601 -10.69 4.71 37.67
N PRO A 602 -11.46 5.00 36.60
CA PRO A 602 -12.38 6.13 36.64
C PRO A 602 -13.36 5.92 37.79
N VAL A 603 -13.52 6.95 38.62
CA VAL A 603 -14.41 6.97 39.79
C VAL A 603 -15.86 6.85 39.35
#